data_AF-A0A2M7K874-F1
#
_entry.id   AF-A0A2M7K874-F1
#
_cell.length_a   1.000
_cell.length_b   1.000
_cell.length_c   1.000
_cell.angle_alpha   90.00
_cell.angle_beta   90.00
_cell.angle_gamma   90.00
#
_symmetry.space_group_name_H-M   'P 1'
#
loop_
_entity.id
_entity.type
_entity.pdbx_description
1 polymer ?
#
loop_
_entity_poly.entity_id
_entity_poly.type
_entity_poly.pdbx_seq_one_letter_code
_entity_poly.pdbx_strand_id
1 'polypeptide(L)'
;KHQALLQDFIKEIKKIRTIKDLNALAYTIYYLLKKYTSKISSAGFKSTPDISLFDHLRATAGIVNCFTYHLDEQSLKQYTPHRVKKEFYLIKGDITGIQKFIYSDIDLQVTGDSKGLSKRLRGRSFYINLLTDFIAGQFLERLNLYEVNILYSGGGHFFITAPYFEGIDDIISSLIKDINLFLFKKTGSRLGLIIGKEKFGEELYTQANKAIAKVNHNLNKAKYKKHENYLEEIIFGQPGEQDFNDDIKIGKNLPYADYLIEITTKNSNDFANDSEIVASFEDFNTYYFLPNTSESNEKETEEQKIRNFLKQKENKVKNCRVIAINNSDFLMYPEKLSDFKFPISYGFRFIGCHAEINSQTKSVCSFEELAKINYKESKEL
;
A
#
# COMPACT_ATOMS: atom_id res chain seq x y z
N LYS A 1 -28.20 11.93 -11.67
CA LYS A 1 -27.07 11.60 -10.77
C LYS A 1 -25.91 10.92 -11.51
N HIS A 2 -26.13 9.81 -12.25
CA HIS A 2 -25.05 9.14 -12.99
C HIS A 2 -24.45 9.95 -14.16
N GLN A 3 -25.22 10.82 -14.82
CA GLN A 3 -24.73 11.62 -15.95
C GLN A 3 -23.59 12.57 -15.55
N ALA A 4 -23.72 13.30 -14.44
CA ALA A 4 -22.66 14.19 -13.95
C ALA A 4 -21.39 13.40 -13.61
N LEU A 5 -21.55 12.28 -12.86
CA LEU A 5 -20.46 11.39 -12.50
C LEU A 5 -19.72 10.84 -13.74
N LEU A 6 -20.46 10.47 -14.79
CA LEU A 6 -19.88 10.01 -16.06
C LEU A 6 -19.12 11.14 -16.79
N GLN A 7 -19.66 12.36 -16.81
CA GLN A 7 -18.96 13.50 -17.42
C GLN A 7 -17.64 13.81 -16.70
N ASP A 8 -17.65 13.76 -15.36
CA ASP A 8 -16.44 13.94 -14.55
C ASP A 8 -15.41 12.82 -14.83
N PHE A 9 -15.85 11.56 -14.90
CA PHE A 9 -15.00 10.44 -15.28
C PHE A 9 -14.38 10.63 -16.68
N ILE A 10 -15.18 11.03 -17.68
CA ILE A 10 -14.71 11.31 -19.05
C ILE A 10 -13.69 12.45 -19.07
N LYS A 11 -13.85 13.46 -18.20
CA LYS A 11 -12.88 14.55 -18.06
C LYS A 11 -11.57 14.05 -17.46
N GLU A 12 -11.61 13.25 -16.40
CA GLU A 12 -10.41 12.75 -15.71
C GLU A 12 -9.66 11.68 -16.49
N ILE A 13 -10.36 10.76 -17.17
CA ILE A 13 -9.70 9.73 -17.99
C ILE A 13 -8.93 10.34 -19.19
N LYS A 14 -9.31 11.54 -19.64
CA LYS A 14 -8.54 12.27 -20.66
C LYS A 14 -7.20 12.76 -20.11
N LYS A 15 -7.13 13.13 -18.83
CA LYS A 15 -5.91 13.63 -18.18
C LYS A 15 -4.82 12.56 -18.06
N ILE A 16 -5.20 11.30 -17.94
CA ILE A 16 -4.22 10.19 -17.77
C ILE A 16 -3.63 9.70 -19.09
N ARG A 17 -4.09 10.23 -20.24
CA ARG A 17 -3.55 9.89 -21.57
C ARG A 17 -2.08 10.27 -21.75
N THR A 18 -1.56 11.17 -20.90
CA THR A 18 -0.15 11.57 -20.90
C THR A 18 0.77 10.49 -20.30
N ILE A 19 0.22 9.54 -19.54
CA ILE A 19 0.96 8.45 -18.91
C ILE A 19 1.25 7.37 -19.96
N LYS A 20 2.51 7.27 -20.38
CA LYS A 20 2.96 6.33 -21.42
C LYS A 20 3.34 4.96 -20.87
N ASP A 21 3.85 4.91 -19.65
CA ASP A 21 4.25 3.67 -19.01
C ASP A 21 3.03 2.84 -18.62
N LEU A 22 3.02 1.56 -19.02
CA LEU A 22 1.87 0.68 -18.85
C LEU A 22 1.55 0.43 -17.37
N ASN A 23 2.58 0.23 -16.54
CA ASN A 23 2.39 -0.05 -15.11
C ASN A 23 1.87 1.18 -14.39
N ALA A 24 2.44 2.36 -14.69
CA ALA A 24 1.95 3.62 -14.14
C ALA A 24 0.51 3.92 -14.57
N LEU A 25 0.16 3.61 -15.82
CA LEU A 25 -1.20 3.76 -16.34
C LEU A 25 -2.17 2.79 -15.67
N ALA A 26 -1.80 1.51 -15.54
CA ALA A 26 -2.62 0.48 -14.90
C ALA A 26 -2.94 0.84 -13.44
N TYR A 27 -1.92 1.24 -12.67
CA TYR A 27 -2.09 1.74 -11.30
C TYR A 27 -3.07 2.92 -11.25
N THR A 28 -2.88 3.90 -12.14
CA THR A 28 -3.71 5.11 -12.15
C THR A 28 -5.16 4.81 -12.53
N ILE A 29 -5.39 3.93 -13.52
CA ILE A 29 -6.72 3.47 -13.92
C ILE A 29 -7.42 2.73 -12.77
N TYR A 30 -6.70 1.90 -12.02
CA TYR A 30 -7.24 1.19 -10.87
C TYR A 30 -7.87 2.17 -9.85
N TYR A 31 -7.15 3.24 -9.47
CA TYR A 31 -7.68 4.25 -8.56
C TYR A 31 -8.76 5.12 -9.19
N LEU A 32 -8.69 5.40 -10.50
CA LEU A 32 -9.73 6.15 -11.20
C LEU A 32 -11.06 5.38 -11.17
N LEU A 33 -11.03 4.08 -11.49
CA LEU A 33 -12.19 3.21 -11.37
C LEU A 33 -12.66 3.13 -9.92
N LYS A 34 -11.75 3.00 -8.95
CA LYS A 34 -12.11 3.01 -7.52
C LYS A 34 -12.89 4.26 -7.14
N LYS A 35 -12.46 5.45 -7.56
CA LYS A 35 -13.15 6.72 -7.30
C LYS A 35 -14.57 6.73 -7.84
N TYR A 36 -14.74 6.34 -9.11
CA TYR A 36 -16.01 6.54 -9.83
C TYR A 36 -16.98 5.37 -9.73
N THR A 37 -16.52 4.13 -9.50
CA THR A 37 -17.35 2.92 -9.62
C THR A 37 -17.54 2.15 -8.31
N SER A 38 -16.93 2.56 -7.18
CA SER A 38 -17.11 1.87 -5.89
C SER A 38 -18.50 2.02 -5.28
N LYS A 39 -19.24 3.08 -5.64
CA LYS A 39 -20.62 3.34 -5.17
C LYS A 39 -21.68 3.07 -6.24
N ILE A 40 -21.29 2.41 -7.33
CA ILE A 40 -22.19 2.00 -8.40
C ILE A 40 -22.41 0.49 -8.26
N SER A 41 -23.65 0.03 -8.36
CA SER A 41 -23.96 -1.40 -8.40
C SER A 41 -23.47 -2.02 -9.71
N SER A 42 -22.87 -3.20 -9.64
CA SER A 42 -22.44 -3.96 -10.83
C SER A 42 -23.60 -4.50 -11.67
N ALA A 43 -24.69 -4.94 -11.03
CA ALA A 43 -25.79 -5.66 -11.68
C ALA A 43 -27.16 -5.27 -11.11
N GLY A 44 -27.47 -3.96 -11.07
CA GLY A 44 -28.71 -3.44 -10.47
C GLY A 44 -30.04 -3.92 -11.08
N PHE A 45 -30.01 -4.67 -12.19
CA PHE A 45 -31.19 -5.15 -12.91
C PHE A 45 -31.38 -6.68 -12.85
N LYS A 46 -30.41 -7.46 -12.37
CA LYS A 46 -30.43 -8.95 -12.47
C LYS A 46 -30.47 -9.68 -11.13
N SER A 47 -30.06 -9.04 -10.04
CA SER A 47 -30.03 -9.60 -8.69
C SER A 47 -30.13 -8.48 -7.66
N THR A 48 -30.32 -8.81 -6.38
CA THR A 48 -30.09 -7.87 -5.28
C THR A 48 -28.63 -7.44 -5.37
N PRO A 49 -28.33 -6.18 -5.70
CA PRO A 49 -26.96 -5.80 -5.98
C PRO A 49 -26.20 -5.49 -4.69
N ASP A 50 -25.35 -6.42 -4.28
CA ASP A 50 -24.47 -6.30 -3.11
C ASP A 50 -22.98 -6.07 -3.49
N ILE A 51 -22.64 -6.24 -4.76
CA ILE A 51 -21.27 -6.07 -5.29
C ILE A 51 -21.15 -4.75 -6.06
N SER A 52 -20.17 -3.92 -5.67
CA SER A 52 -19.84 -2.69 -6.39
C SER A 52 -19.30 -2.98 -7.81
N LEU A 53 -19.52 -2.05 -8.73
CA LEU A 53 -18.98 -2.13 -10.09
C LEU A 53 -17.45 -2.14 -10.05
N PHE A 54 -16.82 -1.38 -9.13
CA PHE A 54 -15.38 -1.45 -8.92
C PHE A 54 -14.90 -2.85 -8.54
N ASP A 55 -15.52 -3.48 -7.54
CA ASP A 55 -15.14 -4.82 -7.08
C ASP A 55 -15.33 -5.87 -8.17
N HIS A 56 -16.44 -5.79 -8.91
CA HIS A 56 -16.67 -6.65 -10.07
C HIS A 56 -15.57 -6.48 -11.13
N LEU A 57 -15.26 -5.23 -11.52
CA LEU A 57 -14.24 -4.92 -12.53
C LEU A 57 -12.85 -5.39 -12.12
N ARG A 58 -12.40 -5.09 -10.88
CA ARG A 58 -11.06 -5.50 -10.42
C ARG A 58 -10.95 -7.02 -10.30
N ALA A 59 -12.00 -7.71 -9.81
CA ALA A 59 -11.99 -9.16 -9.70
C ALA A 59 -11.93 -9.83 -11.08
N THR A 60 -12.71 -9.33 -12.03
CA THR A 60 -12.69 -9.80 -13.43
C THR A 60 -11.31 -9.57 -14.04
N ALA A 61 -10.73 -8.38 -13.87
CA ALA A 61 -9.40 -8.06 -14.39
C ALA A 61 -8.30 -8.95 -13.79
N GLY A 62 -8.33 -9.21 -12.48
CA GLY A 62 -7.37 -10.11 -11.83
C GLY A 62 -7.47 -11.55 -12.34
N ILE A 63 -8.69 -12.07 -12.52
CA ILE A 63 -8.93 -13.41 -13.10
C ILE A 63 -8.42 -13.48 -14.53
N VAL A 64 -8.75 -12.47 -15.35
CA VAL A 64 -8.29 -12.40 -16.74
C VAL A 64 -6.77 -12.32 -16.79
N ASN A 65 -6.13 -11.53 -15.93
CA ASN A 65 -4.67 -11.44 -15.86
C ASN A 65 -4.03 -12.81 -15.60
N CYS A 66 -4.61 -13.62 -14.70
CA CYS A 66 -4.14 -14.99 -14.46
C CYS A 66 -4.30 -15.89 -15.69
N PHE A 67 -5.42 -15.77 -16.42
CA PHE A 67 -5.68 -16.56 -17.62
C PHE A 67 -4.76 -16.22 -18.79
N THR A 68 -4.40 -14.95 -18.92
CA THR A 68 -3.62 -14.46 -20.05
C THR A 68 -2.12 -14.37 -19.77
N TYR A 69 -1.69 -14.70 -18.55
CA TYR A 69 -0.32 -14.45 -18.08
C TYR A 69 0.78 -15.08 -18.96
N HIS A 70 0.52 -16.24 -19.56
CA HIS A 70 1.47 -16.94 -20.43
C HIS A 70 1.23 -16.72 -21.93
N LEU A 71 0.26 -15.89 -22.29
CA LEU A 71 -0.09 -15.67 -23.68
C LEU A 71 0.76 -14.53 -24.23
N ASP A 72 1.43 -14.78 -25.35
CA ASP A 72 1.96 -13.71 -26.17
C ASP A 72 0.83 -12.99 -26.92
N GLU A 73 1.17 -11.88 -27.58
CA GLU A 73 0.20 -11.04 -28.28
C GLU A 73 -0.56 -11.79 -29.38
N GLN A 74 0.10 -12.73 -30.07
CA GLN A 74 -0.53 -13.52 -31.15
C GLN A 74 -1.52 -14.54 -30.58
N SER A 75 -1.13 -15.23 -29.51
CA SER A 75 -1.95 -16.20 -28.79
C SER A 75 -3.17 -15.53 -28.15
N LEU A 76 -3.01 -14.29 -27.65
CA LEU A 76 -4.10 -13.50 -27.10
C LEU A 76 -5.15 -13.14 -28.16
N LYS A 77 -4.72 -12.78 -29.38
CA LYS A 77 -5.64 -12.48 -30.51
C LYS A 77 -6.46 -13.69 -30.95
N GLN A 78 -5.93 -14.90 -30.76
CA GLN A 78 -6.59 -16.17 -31.08
C GLN A 78 -7.28 -16.80 -29.87
N TYR A 79 -7.27 -16.12 -28.72
CA TYR A 79 -7.71 -16.69 -27.46
C TYR A 79 -9.21 -16.93 -27.44
N THR A 80 -9.61 -18.17 -27.13
CA THR A 80 -11.01 -18.56 -26.99
C THR A 80 -11.30 -19.02 -25.56
N PRO A 81 -12.41 -18.59 -24.93
CA PRO A 81 -12.73 -18.89 -23.53
C PRO A 81 -12.85 -20.37 -23.17
N HIS A 82 -12.95 -21.28 -24.14
CA HIS A 82 -13.09 -22.72 -23.90
C HIS A 82 -11.74 -23.45 -23.74
N ARG A 83 -10.60 -22.80 -24.01
CA ARG A 83 -9.25 -23.39 -23.89
C ARG A 83 -8.46 -22.87 -22.69
N VAL A 84 -9.12 -22.18 -21.76
CA VAL A 84 -8.44 -21.55 -20.62
C VAL A 84 -8.01 -22.60 -19.60
N LYS A 85 -6.71 -22.67 -19.32
CA LYS A 85 -6.20 -23.41 -18.15
C LYS A 85 -6.51 -22.59 -16.91
N LYS A 86 -7.55 -22.98 -16.18
CA LYS A 86 -8.00 -22.26 -14.98
C LYS A 86 -7.22 -22.74 -13.78
N GLU A 87 -5.97 -22.32 -13.69
CA GLU A 87 -5.09 -22.60 -12.56
C GLU A 87 -4.65 -21.30 -11.91
N PHE A 88 -4.92 -21.21 -10.62
CA PHE A 88 -4.64 -20.06 -9.80
C PHE A 88 -3.75 -20.47 -8.63
N TYR A 89 -3.09 -19.47 -8.07
CA TYR A 89 -2.29 -19.58 -6.88
C TYR A 89 -2.76 -18.52 -5.90
N LEU A 90 -3.31 -18.95 -4.77
CA LEU A 90 -3.76 -18.03 -3.72
C LEU A 90 -2.65 -17.89 -2.68
N ILE A 91 -2.18 -16.67 -2.50
CA ILE A 91 -1.11 -16.32 -1.58
C ILE A 91 -1.71 -15.46 -0.47
N LYS A 92 -1.54 -15.88 0.78
CA LYS A 92 -1.88 -15.08 1.96
C LYS A 92 -0.61 -14.72 2.72
N GLY A 93 -0.41 -13.43 2.96
CA GLY A 93 0.61 -12.95 3.88
C GLY A 93 0.07 -12.55 5.24
N ASP A 94 0.91 -12.75 6.26
CA ASP A 94 0.67 -12.39 7.65
C ASP A 94 1.97 -11.82 8.25
N ILE A 95 1.98 -10.52 8.51
CA ILE A 95 3.04 -9.85 9.25
C ILE A 95 2.81 -10.13 10.73
N THR A 96 3.71 -10.91 11.32
CA THR A 96 3.64 -11.27 12.73
C THR A 96 4.32 -10.24 13.62
N GLY A 97 3.93 -10.23 14.90
CA GLY A 97 4.54 -9.37 15.91
C GLY A 97 3.99 -7.94 15.95
N ILE A 98 3.00 -7.60 15.12
CA ILE A 98 2.39 -6.26 15.03
C ILE A 98 1.98 -5.70 16.39
N GLN A 99 1.25 -6.45 17.20
CA GLN A 99 0.80 -5.97 18.52
C GLN A 99 1.99 -5.61 19.41
N LYS A 100 2.98 -6.49 19.49
CA LYS A 100 4.20 -6.22 20.27
C LYS A 100 4.95 -5.02 19.70
N PHE A 101 5.08 -4.91 18.38
CA PHE A 101 5.74 -3.78 17.74
C PHE A 101 5.02 -2.45 18.00
N ILE A 102 3.70 -2.40 17.93
CA ILE A 102 2.92 -1.17 18.16
C ILE A 102 3.01 -0.74 19.62
N TYR A 103 2.97 -1.68 20.56
CA TYR A 103 2.85 -1.39 21.99
C TYR A 103 4.14 -1.56 22.82
N SER A 104 5.23 -2.07 22.24
CA SER A 104 6.51 -2.18 22.96
C SER A 104 7.04 -0.80 23.32
N ASP A 105 7.70 -0.68 24.48
CA ASP A 105 8.37 0.56 24.91
C ASP A 105 7.40 1.73 25.15
N ILE A 106 6.11 1.42 25.28
CA ILE A 106 5.06 2.34 25.70
C ILE A 106 4.77 2.06 27.18
N ASP A 107 5.29 2.91 28.06
CA ASP A 107 4.91 2.88 29.47
C ASP A 107 3.53 3.54 29.63
N LEU A 108 2.48 2.72 29.67
CA LEU A 108 1.09 3.16 29.86
C LEU A 108 0.86 3.85 31.22
N GLN A 109 1.85 3.82 32.13
CA GLN A 109 1.74 4.40 33.46
C GLN A 109 2.27 5.84 33.57
N VAL A 110 2.94 6.36 32.52
CA VAL A 110 3.42 7.75 32.51
C VAL A 110 2.32 8.67 31.97
N THR A 111 1.48 9.17 32.89
CA THR A 111 0.37 10.10 32.63
C THR A 111 0.79 11.48 32.10
N GLY A 112 2.10 11.77 32.01
CA GLY A 112 2.64 13.09 31.64
C GLY A 112 3.05 13.31 30.18
N ASP A 113 3.21 12.27 29.34
CA ASP A 113 3.72 12.39 27.95
C ASP A 113 2.73 11.90 26.86
N SER A 114 1.45 12.21 27.07
CA SER A 114 0.33 11.76 26.22
C SER A 114 0.43 12.24 24.75
N LYS A 115 1.09 13.39 24.51
CA LYS A 115 1.36 13.93 23.16
C LYS A 115 2.45 13.15 22.42
N GLY A 116 3.48 12.66 23.11
CA GLY A 116 4.52 11.81 22.51
C GLY A 116 3.97 10.43 22.15
N LEU A 117 3.16 9.87 23.05
CA LEU A 117 2.56 8.54 22.90
C LEU A 117 1.63 8.42 21.68
N SER A 118 0.68 9.34 21.52
CA SER A 118 -0.26 9.32 20.39
C SER A 118 0.44 9.41 19.03
N LYS A 119 1.54 10.18 18.94
CA LYS A 119 2.38 10.26 17.73
C LYS A 119 3.04 8.92 17.43
N ARG A 120 3.69 8.28 18.42
CA ARG A 120 4.31 6.96 18.23
C ARG A 120 3.29 5.91 17.76
N LEU A 121 2.13 5.81 18.41
CA LEU A 121 1.07 4.87 18.04
C LEU A 121 0.58 5.08 16.60
N ARG A 122 0.32 6.34 16.21
CA ARG A 122 -0.07 6.69 14.84
C ARG A 122 1.02 6.33 13.85
N GLY A 123 2.28 6.67 14.17
CA GLY A 123 3.44 6.39 13.32
C GLY A 123 3.63 4.90 13.08
N ARG A 124 3.61 4.08 14.14
CA ARG A 124 3.74 2.62 14.04
C ARG A 124 2.56 1.98 13.31
N SER A 125 1.33 2.43 13.57
CA SER A 125 0.13 1.92 12.88
C SER A 125 0.17 2.25 11.38
N PHE A 126 0.61 3.46 11.02
CA PHE A 126 0.82 3.83 9.63
C PHE A 126 1.95 3.02 8.99
N TYR A 127 3.08 2.85 9.68
CA TYR A 127 4.20 2.05 9.20
C TYR A 127 3.79 0.60 8.92
N ILE A 128 3.01 -0.05 9.78
CA ILE A 128 2.50 -1.41 9.52
C ILE A 128 1.62 -1.46 8.28
N ASN A 129 0.72 -0.49 8.11
CA ASN A 129 -0.12 -0.39 6.92
C ASN A 129 0.68 -0.14 5.65
N LEU A 130 1.76 0.64 5.75
CA LEU A 130 2.68 0.90 4.65
C LEU A 130 3.50 -0.34 4.31
N LEU A 131 4.05 -1.01 5.33
CA LEU A 131 4.80 -2.25 5.20
C LEU A 131 3.96 -3.37 4.57
N THR A 132 2.67 -3.47 4.96
CA THR A 132 1.75 -4.46 4.38
C THR A 132 1.56 -4.23 2.88
N ASP A 133 1.30 -2.99 2.47
CA ASP A 133 1.13 -2.64 1.06
C ASP A 133 2.43 -2.78 0.28
N PHE A 134 3.56 -2.38 0.87
CA PHE A 134 4.89 -2.53 0.30
C PHE A 134 5.18 -4.01 0.01
N ILE A 135 5.02 -4.89 0.99
CA ILE A 135 5.24 -6.33 0.83
C ILE A 135 4.32 -6.89 -0.26
N ALA A 136 3.02 -6.58 -0.23
CA ALA A 136 2.10 -7.03 -1.28
C ALA A 136 2.54 -6.54 -2.67
N GLY A 137 3.01 -5.29 -2.76
CA GLY A 137 3.59 -4.72 -3.98
C GLY A 137 4.85 -5.45 -4.47
N GLN A 138 5.73 -5.88 -3.56
CA GLN A 138 6.90 -6.69 -3.91
C GLN A 138 6.50 -8.05 -4.52
N PHE A 139 5.43 -8.68 -4.02
CA PHE A 139 4.88 -9.89 -4.64
C PHE A 139 4.36 -9.61 -6.05
N LEU A 140 3.65 -8.50 -6.26
CA LEU A 140 3.19 -8.13 -7.60
C LEU A 140 4.36 -7.89 -8.55
N GLU A 141 5.38 -7.14 -8.13
CA GLU A 141 6.57 -6.86 -8.96
C GLU A 141 7.32 -8.15 -9.33
N ARG A 142 7.58 -9.03 -8.35
CA ARG A 142 8.31 -10.29 -8.59
C ARG A 142 7.55 -11.29 -9.45
N LEU A 143 6.22 -11.25 -9.40
CA LEU A 143 5.34 -12.10 -10.20
C LEU A 143 4.81 -11.40 -11.46
N ASN A 144 5.28 -10.18 -11.77
CA ASN A 144 4.84 -9.37 -12.91
C ASN A 144 3.30 -9.24 -13.00
N LEU A 145 2.67 -8.89 -11.87
CA LEU A 145 1.22 -8.73 -11.72
C LEU A 145 0.83 -7.26 -11.48
N TYR A 146 -0.47 -7.00 -11.60
CA TYR A 146 -1.07 -5.67 -11.40
C TYR A 146 -1.84 -5.59 -10.08
N GLU A 147 -2.22 -4.38 -9.66
CA GLU A 147 -2.91 -4.09 -8.41
C GLU A 147 -4.24 -4.85 -8.26
N VAL A 148 -4.89 -5.20 -9.37
CA VAL A 148 -6.11 -6.00 -9.42
C VAL A 148 -5.93 -7.41 -8.86
N ASN A 149 -4.70 -7.92 -8.80
CA ASN A 149 -4.38 -9.23 -8.23
C ASN A 149 -4.38 -9.22 -6.69
N ILE A 150 -4.35 -8.05 -6.04
CA ILE A 150 -4.53 -7.93 -4.59
C ILE A 150 -6.04 -8.02 -4.27
N LEU A 151 -6.45 -9.13 -3.68
CA LEU A 151 -7.83 -9.33 -3.24
C LEU A 151 -8.14 -8.50 -1.99
N TYR A 152 -7.17 -8.41 -1.07
CA TYR A 152 -7.24 -7.71 0.20
C TYR A 152 -5.83 -7.30 0.66
N SER A 153 -5.69 -6.12 1.26
CA SER A 153 -4.49 -5.68 2.00
C SER A 153 -4.95 -4.81 3.17
N GLY A 154 -4.60 -5.18 4.40
CA GLY A 154 -4.94 -4.42 5.60
C GLY A 154 -4.59 -5.15 6.89
N GLY A 155 -4.31 -4.37 7.95
CA GLY A 155 -4.10 -4.90 9.30
C GLY A 155 -2.94 -5.91 9.43
N GLY A 156 -1.93 -5.84 8.55
CA GLY A 156 -0.83 -6.81 8.52
C GLY A 156 -1.07 -8.05 7.67
N HIS A 157 -2.24 -8.16 7.03
CA HIS A 157 -2.60 -9.29 6.19
C HIS A 157 -2.85 -8.85 4.75
N PHE A 158 -2.52 -9.72 3.81
CA PHE A 158 -2.89 -9.53 2.42
C PHE A 158 -3.24 -10.87 1.76
N PHE A 159 -4.05 -10.80 0.71
CA PHE A 159 -4.37 -11.91 -0.17
C PHE A 159 -4.09 -11.50 -1.61
N ILE A 160 -3.35 -12.33 -2.33
CA ILE A 160 -3.04 -12.17 -3.75
C ILE A 160 -3.55 -13.39 -4.51
N THR A 161 -4.28 -13.17 -5.60
CA THR A 161 -4.54 -14.19 -6.61
C THR A 161 -3.51 -14.05 -7.72
N ALA A 162 -2.80 -15.14 -8.02
CA ALA A 162 -1.78 -15.19 -9.05
C ALA A 162 -2.07 -16.33 -10.04
N PRO A 163 -1.53 -16.27 -11.27
CA PRO A 163 -1.49 -17.44 -12.14
C PRO A 163 -0.62 -18.54 -11.51
N TYR A 164 -0.96 -19.80 -11.73
CA TYR A 164 -0.04 -20.88 -11.43
C TYR A 164 0.92 -21.14 -12.59
N PHE A 165 2.21 -21.26 -12.29
CA PHE A 165 3.23 -21.69 -13.24
C PHE A 165 4.38 -22.42 -12.54
N GLU A 166 5.11 -23.24 -13.29
CA GLU A 166 6.29 -23.94 -12.77
C GLU A 166 7.38 -22.94 -12.35
N GLY A 167 7.91 -23.09 -11.14
CA GLY A 167 8.90 -22.18 -10.55
C GLY A 167 8.32 -21.01 -9.74
N ILE A 168 6.99 -20.82 -9.69
CA ILE A 168 6.38 -19.77 -8.86
C ILE A 168 6.77 -19.92 -7.38
N ASP A 169 6.89 -21.16 -6.90
CA ASP A 169 7.24 -21.44 -5.51
C ASP A 169 8.67 -21.02 -5.16
N ASP A 170 9.61 -21.11 -6.09
CA ASP A 170 11.00 -20.69 -5.89
C ASP A 170 11.10 -19.16 -5.82
N ILE A 171 10.39 -18.47 -6.71
CA ILE A 171 10.29 -17.00 -6.70
C ILE A 171 9.71 -16.51 -5.37
N ILE A 172 8.60 -17.12 -4.93
CA ILE A 172 7.97 -16.79 -3.64
C ILE A 172 8.91 -17.08 -2.47
N SER A 173 9.61 -18.22 -2.49
CA SER A 173 10.49 -18.62 -1.39
C SER A 173 11.70 -17.70 -1.26
N SER A 174 12.29 -17.30 -2.39
CA SER A 174 13.35 -16.27 -2.44
C SER A 174 12.84 -14.94 -1.89
N LEU A 175 11.67 -14.47 -2.34
CA LEU A 175 11.12 -13.19 -1.88
C LEU A 175 10.80 -13.19 -0.38
N ILE A 176 10.27 -14.30 0.17
CA ILE A 176 10.04 -14.45 1.61
C ILE A 176 11.35 -14.33 2.39
N LYS A 177 12.43 -14.94 1.87
CA LYS A 177 13.76 -14.88 2.48
C LYS A 177 14.27 -13.44 2.49
N ASP A 178 14.25 -12.77 1.35
CA ASP A 178 14.72 -11.38 1.19
C ASP A 178 13.98 -10.42 2.13
N ILE A 179 12.64 -10.52 2.19
CA ILE A 179 11.82 -9.67 3.05
C ILE A 179 12.09 -9.95 4.53
N ASN A 180 12.19 -11.22 4.94
CA ASN A 180 12.43 -11.54 6.34
C ASN A 180 13.83 -11.13 6.80
N LEU A 181 14.85 -11.26 5.95
CA LEU A 181 16.19 -10.75 6.24
C LEU A 181 16.18 -9.22 6.38
N PHE A 182 15.49 -8.52 5.48
CA PHE A 182 15.30 -7.07 5.60
C PHE A 182 14.60 -6.68 6.91
N LEU A 183 13.47 -7.32 7.24
CA LEU A 183 12.73 -7.06 8.48
C LEU A 183 13.57 -7.33 9.73
N PHE A 184 14.37 -8.40 9.69
CA PHE A 184 15.27 -8.77 10.77
C PHE A 184 16.36 -7.72 10.99
N LYS A 185 16.99 -7.22 9.92
CA LYS A 185 17.95 -6.10 10.01
C LYS A 185 17.30 -4.82 10.56
N LYS A 186 16.09 -4.50 10.10
CA LYS A 186 15.42 -3.22 10.38
C LYS A 186 14.76 -3.18 11.77
N THR A 187 14.22 -4.30 12.23
CA THR A 187 13.36 -4.35 13.44
C THR A 187 13.72 -5.49 14.40
N GLY A 188 14.83 -6.19 14.17
CA GLY A 188 15.20 -7.38 14.93
C GLY A 188 14.14 -8.48 14.79
N SER A 189 13.85 -9.18 15.88
CA SER A 189 12.83 -10.25 15.90
C SER A 189 11.39 -9.74 16.09
N ARG A 190 11.18 -8.41 16.12
CA ARG A 190 9.88 -7.80 16.46
C ARG A 190 8.84 -8.01 15.37
N LEU A 191 9.25 -7.96 14.11
CA LEU A 191 8.39 -8.20 12.94
C LEU A 191 8.94 -9.34 12.09
N GLY A 192 8.04 -10.03 11.38
CA GLY A 192 8.40 -11.06 10.41
C GLY A 192 7.22 -11.40 9.51
N LEU A 193 7.49 -11.92 8.32
CA LEU A 193 6.49 -12.28 7.32
C LEU A 193 6.30 -13.79 7.27
N ILE A 194 5.04 -14.21 7.27
CA ILE A 194 4.63 -15.60 7.07
C ILE A 194 3.67 -15.68 5.90
N ILE A 195 3.89 -16.66 5.02
CA ILE A 195 3.06 -16.89 3.85
C ILE A 195 2.36 -18.25 3.96
N GLY A 196 1.05 -18.25 3.74
CA GLY A 196 0.31 -19.44 3.32
C GLY A 196 0.04 -19.37 1.83
N LYS A 197 0.19 -20.48 1.13
CA LYS A 197 -0.02 -20.56 -0.31
C LYS A 197 -0.61 -21.91 -0.70
N GLU A 198 -1.38 -21.97 -1.77
CA GLU A 198 -1.97 -23.20 -2.31
C GLU A 198 -2.40 -22.97 -3.78
N LYS A 199 -2.25 -24.03 -4.59
CA LYS A 199 -2.75 -24.07 -5.97
C LYS A 199 -4.23 -24.43 -5.98
N PHE A 200 -5.02 -23.74 -6.80
CA PHE A 200 -6.43 -24.01 -7.00
C PHE A 200 -6.80 -24.00 -8.48
N GLY A 201 -7.86 -24.71 -8.82
CA GLY A 201 -8.63 -24.50 -10.04
C GLY A 201 -9.75 -23.46 -9.85
N GLU A 202 -10.87 -23.67 -10.54
CA GLU A 202 -12.07 -22.83 -10.45
C GLU A 202 -12.68 -22.76 -9.05
N GLU A 203 -12.38 -23.75 -8.20
CA GLU A 203 -12.83 -23.82 -6.81
C GLU A 203 -12.36 -22.63 -5.97
N LEU A 204 -11.31 -21.91 -6.38
CA LEU A 204 -10.93 -20.64 -5.75
C LEU A 204 -12.08 -19.64 -5.73
N TYR A 205 -12.87 -19.58 -6.81
CA TYR A 205 -13.95 -18.59 -6.97
C TYR A 205 -15.34 -19.20 -6.75
N THR A 206 -15.53 -20.50 -7.02
CA THR A 206 -16.81 -21.18 -6.77
C THR A 206 -16.97 -21.65 -5.33
N GLN A 207 -15.86 -21.88 -4.60
CA GLN A 207 -15.84 -22.36 -3.21
C GLN A 207 -14.84 -21.57 -2.36
N ALA A 208 -14.84 -20.23 -2.50
CA ALA A 208 -13.87 -19.31 -1.89
C ALA A 208 -13.66 -19.54 -0.37
N ASN A 209 -14.71 -19.83 0.39
CA ASN A 209 -14.60 -20.10 1.83
C ASN A 209 -13.67 -21.28 2.15
N LYS A 210 -13.76 -22.36 1.35
CA LYS A 210 -12.91 -23.55 1.52
C LYS A 210 -11.48 -23.26 1.08
N ALA A 211 -11.31 -22.53 -0.02
CA ALA A 211 -9.98 -22.12 -0.50
C ALA A 211 -9.24 -21.25 0.53
N ILE A 212 -9.93 -20.25 1.09
CA ILE A 212 -9.39 -19.38 2.16
C ILE A 212 -9.05 -20.21 3.41
N ALA A 213 -9.93 -21.13 3.83
CA ALA A 213 -9.67 -22.00 4.98
C ALA A 213 -8.42 -22.87 4.77
N LYS A 214 -8.23 -23.42 3.57
CA LYS A 214 -7.07 -24.23 3.20
C LYS A 214 -5.77 -23.41 3.25
N VAL A 215 -5.77 -22.20 2.67
CA VAL A 215 -4.59 -21.32 2.71
C VAL A 215 -4.28 -20.86 4.14
N ASN A 216 -5.31 -20.58 4.95
CA ASN A 216 -5.13 -20.27 6.38
C ASN A 216 -4.49 -21.43 7.15
N HIS A 217 -4.89 -22.67 6.85
CA HIS A 217 -4.28 -23.86 7.45
C HIS A 217 -2.80 -23.97 7.10
N ASN A 218 -2.44 -23.75 5.83
CA ASN A 218 -1.04 -23.76 5.39
C ASN A 218 -0.23 -22.62 6.04
N LEU A 219 -0.82 -21.44 6.17
CA LEU A 219 -0.21 -20.30 6.88
C LEU A 219 0.06 -20.64 8.36
N ASN A 220 -0.90 -21.28 9.04
CA ASN A 220 -0.74 -21.67 10.43
C ASN A 220 0.34 -22.75 10.62
N LYS A 221 0.51 -23.66 9.65
CA LYS A 221 1.65 -24.58 9.66
C LYS A 221 2.98 -23.84 9.52
N ALA A 222 3.06 -22.86 8.63
CA ALA A 222 4.26 -22.04 8.45
C ALA A 222 4.62 -21.23 9.72
N LYS A 223 3.66 -20.90 10.59
CA LYS A 223 3.91 -20.26 11.89
C LYS A 223 4.81 -21.05 12.83
N TYR A 224 4.89 -22.37 12.69
CA TYR A 224 5.79 -23.20 13.49
C TYR A 224 7.22 -23.24 12.92
N LYS A 225 7.44 -22.65 11.75
CA LYS A 225 8.70 -22.72 10.98
C LYS A 225 9.20 -21.35 10.53
N LYS A 226 8.93 -20.31 11.32
CA LYS A 226 9.12 -18.89 10.94
C LYS A 226 10.49 -18.56 10.37
N HIS A 227 11.54 -19.21 10.87
CA HIS A 227 12.93 -18.91 10.52
C HIS A 227 13.58 -19.95 9.61
N GLU A 228 12.84 -20.99 9.17
CA GLU A 228 13.41 -22.14 8.43
C GLU A 228 14.19 -21.70 7.18
N ASN A 229 13.69 -20.70 6.45
CA ASN A 229 14.27 -20.25 5.18
C ASN A 229 15.50 -19.32 5.32
N TYR A 230 15.81 -18.85 6.52
CA TYR A 230 16.90 -17.87 6.76
C TYR A 230 17.59 -18.06 8.12
N LEU A 231 17.57 -19.30 8.62
CA LEU A 231 18.06 -19.64 9.95
C LEU A 231 19.57 -19.45 10.06
N GLU A 232 20.32 -19.85 9.03
CA GLU A 232 21.78 -19.71 8.98
C GLU A 232 22.19 -18.24 9.11
N GLU A 233 21.52 -17.36 8.38
CA GLU A 233 21.78 -15.93 8.43
C GLU A 233 21.44 -15.30 9.78
N ILE A 234 20.45 -15.83 10.51
CA ILE A 234 20.15 -15.37 11.86
C ILE A 234 21.18 -15.87 12.87
N ILE A 235 21.61 -17.13 12.77
CA ILE A 235 22.57 -17.72 13.72
C ILE A 235 23.95 -17.09 13.57
N PHE A 236 24.38 -16.86 12.33
CA PHE A 236 25.73 -16.38 12.03
C PHE A 236 25.80 -14.87 11.77
N GLY A 237 24.69 -14.25 11.35
CA GLY A 237 24.58 -12.81 11.28
C GLY A 237 24.32 -12.27 12.67
N GLN A 238 25.21 -11.43 13.20
CA GLN A 238 24.94 -10.63 14.39
C GLN A 238 24.42 -9.23 13.98
N PRO A 239 23.12 -9.04 13.71
CA PRO A 239 22.57 -7.70 13.69
C PRO A 239 22.18 -7.28 15.10
N GLY A 240 22.69 -6.13 15.54
CA GLY A 240 22.22 -5.49 16.76
C GLY A 240 20.75 -5.11 16.65
N GLU A 241 20.04 -5.10 17.78
CA GLU A 241 18.73 -4.45 17.84
C GLU A 241 18.89 -2.98 17.43
N GLN A 242 18.29 -2.60 16.30
CA GLN A 242 18.10 -1.20 15.97
C GLN A 242 16.79 -0.72 16.59
N ASP A 243 16.86 0.36 17.36
CA ASP A 243 15.66 1.07 17.79
C ASP A 243 14.94 1.64 16.56
N PHE A 244 13.65 1.30 16.43
CA PHE A 244 12.79 1.86 15.39
C PHE A 244 12.43 3.30 15.75
N ASN A 245 13.22 4.25 15.24
CA ASN A 245 13.11 5.68 15.57
C ASN A 245 12.27 6.50 14.58
N ASP A 246 11.74 5.88 13.52
CA ASP A 246 10.98 6.56 12.48
C ASP A 246 9.53 6.89 12.92
N ASP A 247 9.02 6.25 13.99
CA ASP A 247 7.63 6.34 14.43
C ASP A 247 7.17 7.75 14.83
N ILE A 248 7.97 8.48 15.62
CA ILE A 248 7.62 9.84 16.07
C ILE A 248 7.53 10.79 14.88
N LYS A 249 8.48 10.69 13.94
CA LYS A 249 8.54 11.54 12.75
C LYS A 249 7.32 11.32 11.88
N ILE A 250 7.02 10.06 11.56
CA ILE A 250 5.80 9.68 10.81
C ILE A 250 4.56 10.24 11.51
N GLY A 251 4.38 9.92 12.80
CA GLY A 251 3.17 10.26 13.55
C GLY A 251 2.93 11.76 13.75
N LYS A 252 4.01 12.56 13.80
CA LYS A 252 3.97 14.03 13.83
C LYS A 252 3.55 14.61 12.49
N ASN A 253 4.06 14.05 11.39
CA ASN A 253 3.95 14.62 10.05
C ASN A 253 2.66 14.19 9.32
N LEU A 254 2.22 12.95 9.54
CA LEU A 254 1.09 12.34 8.85
C LEU A 254 -0.23 13.15 8.89
N PRO A 255 -0.63 13.81 10.01
CA PRO A 255 -1.86 14.61 10.05
C PRO A 255 -1.88 15.83 9.13
N TYR A 256 -0.69 16.32 8.73
CA TYR A 256 -0.53 17.52 7.92
C TYR A 256 -0.18 17.21 6.46
N ALA A 257 -0.06 15.92 6.11
CA ALA A 257 0.35 15.51 4.79
C ALA A 257 -0.84 15.35 3.85
N ASP A 258 -0.82 16.07 2.74
CA ASP A 258 -1.79 15.91 1.66
C ASP A 258 -1.41 14.76 0.70
N TYR A 259 -0.12 14.40 0.66
CA TYR A 259 0.41 13.37 -0.23
C TYR A 259 1.43 12.49 0.46
N LEU A 260 1.45 11.23 0.04
CA LEU A 260 2.51 10.26 0.24
C LEU A 260 3.18 10.01 -1.11
N ILE A 261 4.49 10.25 -1.19
CA ILE A 261 5.27 9.96 -2.40
C ILE A 261 6.06 8.68 -2.16
N GLU A 262 5.82 7.68 -3.00
CA GLU A 262 6.63 6.46 -3.10
C GLU A 262 7.60 6.61 -4.25
N ILE A 263 8.89 6.41 -4.00
CA ILE A 263 9.94 6.46 -5.02
C ILE A 263 10.67 5.13 -5.04
N THR A 264 10.72 4.51 -6.22
CA THR A 264 11.69 3.46 -6.51
C THR A 264 12.94 4.09 -7.12
N THR A 265 14.12 3.82 -6.56
CA THR A 265 15.40 4.35 -7.03
C THR A 265 16.05 3.46 -8.08
N LYS A 266 17.02 4.04 -8.81
CA LYS A 266 17.85 3.30 -9.77
C LYS A 266 18.89 2.44 -9.05
N ASN A 267 19.49 2.95 -7.98
CA ASN A 267 20.50 2.25 -7.20
C ASN A 267 20.06 2.07 -5.75
N SER A 268 20.67 1.10 -5.08
CA SER A 268 20.50 0.91 -3.65
C SER A 268 21.10 2.06 -2.87
N ASN A 269 20.45 2.39 -1.74
CA ASN A 269 20.86 3.43 -0.81
C ASN A 269 20.87 4.88 -1.36
N ASP A 270 20.30 5.13 -2.54
CA ASP A 270 20.28 6.45 -3.21
C ASP A 270 19.71 7.57 -2.32
N PHE A 271 18.78 7.24 -1.41
CA PHE A 271 18.20 8.16 -0.43
C PHE A 271 18.44 7.78 1.03
N ALA A 272 19.26 6.79 1.36
CA ALA A 272 19.34 6.24 2.73
C ALA A 272 19.53 7.30 3.86
N ASN A 273 20.16 8.44 3.57
CA ASN A 273 20.41 9.53 4.51
C ASN A 273 19.49 10.77 4.32
N ASP A 274 18.43 10.66 3.52
CA ASP A 274 17.54 11.78 3.22
C ASP A 274 16.64 12.10 4.42
N SER A 275 16.72 13.34 4.91
CA SER A 275 16.00 13.81 6.09
C SER A 275 14.49 13.90 5.90
N GLU A 276 13.96 13.77 4.68
CA GLU A 276 12.52 13.80 4.40
C GLU A 276 11.88 12.40 4.37
N ILE A 277 12.67 11.32 4.45
CA ILE A 277 12.15 9.95 4.44
C ILE A 277 11.27 9.69 5.65
N VAL A 278 10.11 9.09 5.42
CA VAL A 278 9.22 8.61 6.49
C VAL A 278 9.23 7.09 6.63
N ALA A 279 9.59 6.35 5.58
CA ALA A 279 9.88 4.93 5.65
C ALA A 279 10.84 4.54 4.54
N SER A 280 11.80 3.67 4.85
CA SER A 280 12.80 3.16 3.92
C SER A 280 12.76 1.64 3.85
N PHE A 281 12.82 1.14 2.61
CA PHE A 281 12.95 -0.26 2.24
C PHE A 281 14.15 -0.40 1.31
N GLU A 282 15.33 -0.08 1.84
CA GLU A 282 16.57 0.10 1.09
C GLU A 282 17.03 -1.14 0.30
N ASP A 283 16.84 -2.34 0.86
CA ASP A 283 17.15 -3.62 0.19
C ASP A 283 16.28 -3.82 -1.08
N PHE A 284 15.19 -3.05 -1.22
CA PHE A 284 14.25 -3.06 -2.34
C PHE A 284 14.18 -1.73 -3.09
N ASN A 285 15.17 -0.83 -2.90
CA ASN A 285 15.25 0.47 -3.59
C ASN A 285 13.98 1.34 -3.45
N THR A 286 13.19 1.15 -2.39
CA THR A 286 11.89 1.82 -2.24
C THR A 286 11.88 2.74 -1.03
N TYR A 287 11.48 3.98 -1.24
CA TYR A 287 11.49 5.03 -0.23
C TYR A 287 10.17 5.78 -0.22
N TYR A 288 9.68 6.12 0.97
CA TYR A 288 8.45 6.87 1.17
C TYR A 288 8.73 8.22 1.80
N PHE A 289 8.05 9.24 1.29
CA PHE A 289 8.20 10.63 1.70
C PHE A 289 6.83 11.26 1.95
N LEU A 290 6.77 12.13 2.96
CA LEU A 290 5.65 13.05 3.18
C LEU A 290 6.15 14.46 2.87
N PRO A 291 6.04 14.94 1.62
CA PRO A 291 6.46 16.29 1.30
C PRO A 291 5.69 17.30 2.16
N ASN A 292 6.42 18.30 2.65
CA ASN A 292 5.86 19.50 3.28
C ASN A 292 5.09 19.29 4.61
N THR A 293 5.80 18.85 5.65
CA THR A 293 5.25 18.75 7.02
C THR A 293 5.82 19.82 7.96
N SER A 294 6.52 20.82 7.40
CA SER A 294 7.08 21.98 8.09
C SER A 294 6.48 23.24 7.49
N GLU A 295 6.07 24.19 8.34
CA GLU A 295 5.59 25.52 7.97
C GLU A 295 6.52 26.18 6.93
N SER A 296 6.21 26.05 5.64
CA SER A 296 6.96 26.70 4.58
C SER A 296 6.01 27.45 3.66
N ASN A 297 6.21 28.78 3.67
CA ASN A 297 5.70 29.84 2.79
C ASN A 297 4.30 29.64 2.19
N GLU A 298 3.32 30.41 2.69
CA GLU A 298 1.93 30.54 2.18
C GLU A 298 1.81 30.88 0.67
N LYS A 299 2.92 31.04 -0.07
CA LYS A 299 2.94 31.45 -1.48
C LYS A 299 3.08 30.31 -2.49
N GLU A 300 3.45 29.09 -2.08
CA GLU A 300 3.70 27.99 -3.02
C GLU A 300 2.49 27.06 -3.15
N THR A 301 2.06 26.78 -4.38
CA THR A 301 0.96 25.83 -4.65
C THR A 301 1.40 24.38 -4.39
N GLU A 302 0.48 23.49 -4.02
CA GLU A 302 0.79 22.06 -3.78
C GLU A 302 1.49 21.38 -4.97
N GLU A 303 1.12 21.75 -6.19
CA GLU A 303 1.80 21.33 -7.41
C GLU A 303 3.28 21.70 -7.42
N GLN A 304 3.59 22.97 -7.14
CA GLN A 304 4.97 23.48 -7.16
C GLN A 304 5.82 22.78 -6.11
N LYS A 305 5.25 22.47 -4.94
CA LYS A 305 5.92 21.70 -3.89
C LYS A 305 6.30 20.31 -4.36
N ILE A 306 5.35 19.54 -4.90
CA ILE A 306 5.62 18.20 -5.43
C ILE A 306 6.65 18.26 -6.55
N ARG A 307 6.51 19.20 -7.50
CA ARG A 307 7.43 19.34 -8.62
C ARG A 307 8.84 19.70 -8.16
N ASN A 308 8.99 20.63 -7.22
CA ASN A 308 10.28 21.02 -6.66
C ASN A 308 10.93 19.85 -5.90
N PHE A 309 10.15 19.12 -5.11
CA PHE A 309 10.59 17.92 -4.41
C PHE A 309 11.12 16.85 -5.40
N LEU A 310 10.36 16.54 -6.46
CA LEU A 310 10.77 15.55 -7.46
C LEU A 310 11.97 16.01 -8.28
N LYS A 311 12.04 17.29 -8.64
CA LYS A 311 13.15 17.86 -9.42
C LYS A 311 14.49 17.77 -8.70
N GLN A 312 14.51 17.93 -7.38
CA GLN A 312 15.73 17.76 -6.59
C GLN A 312 16.27 16.31 -6.62
N LYS A 313 15.39 15.33 -6.88
CA LYS A 313 15.67 13.91 -6.75
C LYS A 313 15.70 13.16 -8.10
N GLU A 314 15.35 13.85 -9.20
CA GLU A 314 15.10 13.30 -10.54
C GLU A 314 16.17 12.31 -11.03
N ASN A 315 17.45 12.61 -10.83
CA ASN A 315 18.54 11.78 -11.34
C ASN A 315 18.55 10.35 -10.77
N LYS A 316 18.02 10.16 -9.56
CA LYS A 316 18.02 8.90 -8.81
C LYS A 316 16.72 8.10 -8.95
N VAL A 317 15.66 8.71 -9.51
CA VAL A 317 14.33 8.10 -9.59
C VAL A 317 14.21 7.15 -10.77
N LYS A 318 13.79 5.90 -10.52
CA LYS A 318 13.38 4.93 -11.54
C LYS A 318 11.90 5.10 -11.89
N ASN A 319 11.04 5.17 -10.89
CA ASN A 319 9.62 5.48 -11.02
C ASN A 319 9.10 6.12 -9.72
N CYS A 320 7.92 6.73 -9.79
CA CYS A 320 7.31 7.44 -8.67
C CYS A 320 5.81 7.18 -8.62
N ARG A 321 5.25 6.99 -7.42
CA ARG A 321 3.81 7.01 -7.17
C ARG A 321 3.45 8.21 -6.31
N VAL A 322 2.52 9.02 -6.78
CA VAL A 322 1.95 10.16 -6.02
C VAL A 322 0.60 9.74 -5.46
N ILE A 323 0.52 9.60 -4.15
CA ILE A 323 -0.65 9.06 -3.46
C ILE A 323 -1.29 10.17 -2.62
N ALA A 324 -2.47 10.64 -3.02
CA ALA A 324 -3.24 11.62 -2.25
C ALA A 324 -3.76 11.00 -0.94
N ILE A 325 -3.57 11.68 0.18
CA ILE A 325 -4.02 11.24 1.51
C ILE A 325 -5.39 11.84 1.79
N ASN A 326 -6.36 10.99 2.14
CA ASN A 326 -7.73 11.38 2.50
C ASN A 326 -8.48 12.23 1.45
N ASN A 327 -7.98 12.26 0.22
CA ASN A 327 -8.56 12.99 -0.88
C ASN A 327 -8.67 12.10 -2.12
N SER A 328 -9.89 11.95 -2.64
CA SER A 328 -10.15 11.19 -3.88
C SER A 328 -9.98 12.02 -5.15
N ASP A 329 -9.68 13.32 -5.06
CA ASP A 329 -9.25 14.12 -6.20
C ASP A 329 -7.72 14.06 -6.36
N PHE A 330 -7.25 12.94 -6.90
CA PHE A 330 -5.82 12.61 -6.97
C PHE A 330 -5.17 12.93 -8.33
N LEU A 331 -5.97 13.33 -9.32
CA LEU A 331 -5.52 13.66 -10.69
C LEU A 331 -5.47 15.17 -10.95
N MET A 332 -5.05 15.94 -9.94
CA MET A 332 -4.98 17.39 -10.06
C MET A 332 -3.83 17.85 -10.98
N TYR A 333 -2.70 17.12 -11.04
CA TYR A 333 -1.47 17.57 -11.73
C TYR A 333 -0.81 16.61 -12.75
N PRO A 334 -1.50 15.64 -13.40
CA PRO A 334 -0.85 14.68 -14.29
C PRO A 334 -0.21 15.32 -15.53
N GLU A 335 -0.82 16.37 -16.09
CA GLU A 335 -0.25 17.10 -17.24
C GLU A 335 0.98 17.92 -16.84
N LYS A 336 1.00 18.46 -15.62
CA LYS A 336 2.03 19.38 -15.14
C LYS A 336 3.29 18.68 -14.61
N LEU A 337 3.18 17.39 -14.33
CA LEU A 337 4.29 16.51 -13.93
C LEU A 337 4.69 15.55 -15.08
N SER A 338 4.18 15.77 -16.30
CA SER A 338 4.44 14.89 -17.45
C SER A 338 5.82 15.10 -18.08
N ASP A 339 6.55 16.14 -17.67
CA ASP A 339 7.87 16.52 -18.18
C ASP A 339 9.02 15.71 -17.56
N PHE A 340 8.77 15.00 -16.45
CA PHE A 340 9.76 14.13 -15.83
C PHE A 340 10.12 12.94 -16.72
N LYS A 341 11.40 12.56 -16.72
CA LYS A 341 11.93 11.45 -17.56
C LYS A 341 11.60 10.05 -17.03
N PHE A 342 10.98 9.95 -15.86
CA PHE A 342 10.62 8.69 -15.21
C PHE A 342 9.09 8.54 -15.14
N PRO A 343 8.55 7.30 -15.12
CA PRO A 343 7.13 7.07 -14.96
C PRO A 343 6.59 7.61 -13.64
N ILE A 344 5.47 8.34 -13.72
CA ILE A 344 4.71 8.80 -12.54
C ILE A 344 3.30 8.19 -12.60
N SER A 345 2.90 7.53 -11.52
CA SER A 345 1.54 7.04 -11.33
C SER A 345 0.82 7.81 -10.22
N TYR A 346 -0.50 7.82 -10.27
CA TYR A 346 -1.33 8.60 -9.35
C TYR A 346 -2.37 7.70 -8.67
N GLY A 347 -2.52 7.86 -7.37
CA GLY A 347 -3.52 7.12 -6.58
C GLY A 347 -3.96 7.90 -5.36
N PHE A 348 -4.80 7.29 -4.53
CA PHE A 348 -5.20 7.87 -3.25
C PHE A 348 -5.36 6.82 -2.17
N ARG A 349 -5.21 7.24 -0.92
CA ARG A 349 -5.40 6.39 0.24
C ARG A 349 -6.18 7.12 1.32
N PHE A 350 -7.17 6.44 1.89
CA PHE A 350 -7.80 6.87 3.13
C PHE A 350 -7.04 6.27 4.29
N ILE A 351 -6.57 7.13 5.19
CA ILE A 351 -5.81 6.75 6.37
C ILE A 351 -6.51 7.43 7.56
N GLY A 352 -6.63 6.72 8.68
CA GLY A 352 -7.10 7.30 9.94
C GLY A 352 -6.08 8.31 10.50
N CYS A 353 -5.95 9.46 9.84
CA CYS A 353 -5.06 10.54 10.22
C CYS A 353 -5.75 11.57 11.12
N HIS A 354 -7.06 11.44 11.35
CA HIS A 354 -7.82 12.45 12.06
C HIS A 354 -7.27 12.61 13.47
N ALA A 355 -6.75 13.80 13.70
CA ALA A 355 -6.30 14.29 14.97
C ALA A 355 -6.84 15.69 15.05
N GLU A 356 -7.66 15.97 16.04
CA GLU A 356 -8.28 17.28 16.18
C GLU A 356 -7.18 18.33 16.28
N ILE A 357 -7.27 19.39 15.47
CA ILE A 357 -6.27 20.46 15.43
C ILE A 357 -6.83 21.63 16.24
N ASN A 358 -6.07 22.11 17.21
CA ASN A 358 -6.44 23.28 17.97
C ASN A 358 -6.39 24.50 17.03
N SER A 359 -7.54 25.16 16.85
CA SER A 359 -7.71 26.30 15.94
C SER A 359 -6.85 27.53 16.31
N GLN A 360 -6.43 27.65 17.58
CA GLN A 360 -5.58 28.75 18.06
C GLN A 360 -4.09 28.46 17.89
N THR A 361 -3.66 27.22 18.12
CA THR A 361 -2.23 26.85 18.10
C THR A 361 -1.79 26.17 16.80
N LYS A 362 -2.73 25.83 15.91
CA LYS A 362 -2.52 25.01 14.70
C LYS A 362 -1.82 23.67 14.96
N SER A 363 -1.77 23.23 16.21
CA SER A 363 -1.15 21.99 16.65
C SER A 363 -2.20 20.92 16.96
N VAL A 364 -1.84 19.65 16.87
CA VAL A 364 -2.72 18.54 17.29
C VAL A 364 -3.11 18.71 18.77
N CYS A 365 -4.42 18.71 19.03
CA CYS A 365 -5.00 18.79 20.37
C CYS A 365 -4.42 17.71 21.29
N SER A 366 -4.03 18.11 22.49
CA SER A 366 -3.77 17.23 23.62
C SER A 366 -5.04 16.51 24.04
N PHE A 367 -4.90 15.43 24.79
CA PHE A 367 -6.06 14.78 25.42
C PHE A 367 -6.86 15.73 26.32
N GLU A 368 -6.19 16.67 27.00
CA GLU A 368 -6.86 17.68 27.83
C GLU A 368 -7.62 18.72 26.99
N GLU A 369 -7.09 19.07 25.80
CA GLU A 369 -7.74 19.95 24.83
C GLU A 369 -8.99 19.27 24.23
N LEU A 370 -8.86 17.98 23.87
CA LEU A 370 -9.98 17.14 23.41
C LEU A 370 -11.08 16.99 24.47
N ALA A 371 -10.69 16.75 25.73
CA ALA A 371 -11.64 16.64 26.84
C ALA A 371 -12.42 17.95 27.08
N LYS A 372 -11.83 19.11 26.79
CA LYS A 372 -12.48 20.42 26.88
C LYS A 372 -13.40 20.73 25.70
N ILE A 373 -13.14 20.17 24.51
CA ILE A 373 -14.01 20.32 23.32
C ILE A 373 -15.38 19.69 23.59
N ASN A 374 -15.40 18.46 24.12
CA ASN A 374 -16.64 17.73 24.47
C ASN A 374 -17.47 18.44 25.56
N TYR A 375 -16.83 19.23 26.43
CA TYR A 375 -17.50 19.99 27.50
C TYR A 375 -18.13 21.31 27.04
N LYS A 376 -17.73 21.83 25.88
CA LYS A 376 -18.32 23.06 25.32
C LYS A 376 -19.54 22.76 24.46
N GLU A 377 -19.53 21.68 23.68
CA GLU A 377 -20.68 21.28 22.86
C GLU A 377 -21.88 20.80 23.70
N SER A 378 -21.64 20.28 24.91
CA SER A 378 -22.70 19.86 25.84
C SER A 378 -23.34 21.01 26.64
N LYS A 379 -22.90 22.26 26.46
CA LYS A 379 -23.52 23.45 27.08
C LYS A 379 -24.40 24.28 26.14
N GLU A 380 -24.52 23.87 24.88
CA GLU A 380 -25.41 24.51 23.88
C GLU A 380 -26.51 23.56 23.36
N LEU A 381 -26.99 22.63 24.21
CA LEU A 381 -28.20 21.84 23.96
C LEU A 381 -29.36 22.30 24.83
#